data_AF-A0A9N9T5F7-F1
#
_entry.id   AF-A0A9N9T5F7-F1
#
_cell.length_a   1.000
_cell.length_b   1.000
_cell.length_c   1.000
_cell.angle_alpha   90.00
_cell.angle_beta   90.00
_cell.angle_gamma   90.00
#
_symmetry.space_group_name_H-M   'P 1'
#
loop_
_entity.id
_entity.type
_entity.pdbx_description
1 polymer ?
#
loop_
_entity_poly.entity_id
_entity_poly.type
_entity_poly.pdbx_seq_one_letter_code
_entity_poly.pdbx_strand_id
1 'polypeptide(L)' 'MIISKQNITGANLYVNQMRIERVSQYNYLRTIINESWDNTKEIKCRIGKAKSAFLAMSSVFKKPCTQCFCME' A
#
# COMPACT_ATOMS: atom_id res chain seq x y z
N MET A 1 -6.30 -15.55 11.64
CA MET A 1 -6.71 -15.17 10.28
C MET A 1 -6.85 -16.45 9.46
N ILE A 2 -8.04 -16.74 8.94
CA ILE A 2 -8.27 -17.91 8.08
C ILE A 2 -8.41 -17.38 6.66
N ILE A 3 -7.63 -17.92 5.72
CA ILE A 3 -7.66 -17.51 4.32
C ILE A 3 -7.89 -18.75 3.46
N SER A 4 -8.92 -18.69 2.62
CA SER A 4 -9.19 -19.73 1.62
C SER A 4 -8.90 -19.17 0.25
N LYS A 5 -8.11 -19.91 -0.56
CA LYS A 5 -7.91 -19.59 -1.98
C LYS A 5 -9.12 -19.97 -2.83
N GLN A 6 -9.92 -20.91 -2.35
CA GLN A 6 -11.11 -21.42 -3.02
C GLN A 6 -12.32 -20.64 -2.51
N ASN A 7 -13.18 -20.21 -3.44
CA ASN A 7 -14.48 -19.67 -3.07
C ASN A 7 -15.39 -20.82 -2.65
N ILE A 8 -15.51 -21.04 -1.34
CA ILE A 8 -16.39 -22.05 -0.77
C ILE A 8 -17.73 -21.37 -0.46
N THR A 9 -18.70 -21.58 -1.34
CA THR A 9 -20.07 -21.07 -1.17
C THR A 9 -20.68 -21.63 0.12
N GLY A 10 -21.26 -20.77 0.94
CA GLY A 10 -21.95 -21.18 2.17
C GLY A 10 -21.05 -21.52 3.38
N ALA A 11 -19.73 -21.53 3.24
CA ALA A 11 -18.86 -21.62 4.41
C ALA A 11 -19.07 -20.38 5.29
N ASN A 12 -19.39 -20.50 6.57
CA ASN A 12 -19.51 -19.36 7.48
C ASN A 12 -18.63 -19.62 8.69
N LEU A 13 -17.95 -18.57 9.17
CA LEU A 13 -17.16 -18.64 10.40
C LEU A 13 -17.96 -18.00 11.54
N TYR A 14 -17.99 -18.67 12.69
CA TYR A 14 -18.64 -18.18 13.89
C TYR A 14 -17.63 -18.13 15.03
N VAL A 15 -17.64 -17.04 15.80
CA VAL A 15 -16.91 -16.91 17.06
C VAL A 15 -17.92 -16.48 18.11
N ASN A 16 -18.02 -17.22 19.21
CA ASN A 16 -19.00 -16.96 20.27
C ASN A 16 -20.43 -16.80 19.72
N GLN A 17 -20.86 -17.71 18.83
CA GLN A 17 -22.16 -17.68 18.14
C GLN A 17 -22.39 -16.46 17.22
N MET A 18 -21.40 -15.58 17.07
CA MET A 18 -21.45 -14.43 16.17
C MET A 18 -20.81 -14.77 14.83
N ARG A 19 -21.55 -14.53 13.74
CA ARG A 19 -21.04 -14.72 12.38
C ARG A 19 -19.97 -13.67 12.08
N ILE A 20 -18.80 -14.11 11.64
CA ILE A 20 -17.73 -13.23 11.18
C ILE A 20 -18.02 -12.80 9.74
N GLU A 21 -17.93 -11.50 9.48
CA GLU A 21 -18.04 -10.92 8.14
C GLU A 21 -16.85 -11.32 7.26
N ARG A 22 -17.13 -11.63 5.98
CA ARG A 22 -16.09 -11.81 4.98
C ARG A 22 -15.64 -10.47 4.45
N VAL A 23 -14.32 -10.26 4.44
CA VAL A 23 -13.69 -9.09 3.81
C VAL A 23 -12.95 -9.50 2.55
N SER A 24 -13.03 -8.66 1.52
CA SER A 24 -12.36 -8.87 0.23
C SER A 24 -10.90 -8.41 0.20
N GLN A 25 -10.49 -7.63 1.20
CA GLN A 25 -9.13 -7.16 1.35
C GLN A 25 -8.77 -6.97 2.83
N TYR A 26 -7.51 -7.20 3.17
CA TYR A 26 -6.99 -7.00 4.51
C TYR A 26 -5.53 -6.55 4.46
N ASN A 27 -5.15 -5.66 5.38
CA ASN A 27 -3.77 -5.22 5.53
C ASN A 27 -3.05 -6.10 6.56
N TYR A 28 -2.10 -6.91 6.11
CA TYR A 28 -1.28 -7.76 6.97
C TYR A 28 0.19 -7.43 6.79
N LEU A 29 0.89 -7.09 7.88
CA LEU A 29 2.32 -6.74 7.86
C LEU A 29 2.69 -5.72 6.77
N ARG A 30 1.83 -4.71 6.55
CA ARG A 30 1.96 -3.66 5.50
C ARG A 30 1.76 -4.15 4.06
N THR A 31 1.34 -5.39 3.86
CA THR A 31 0.97 -5.95 2.56
C THR A 31 -0.56 -6.00 2.43
N ILE A 32 -1.07 -5.68 1.24
CA ILE A 32 -2.49 -5.79 0.93
C ILE A 32 -2.74 -7.21 0.44
N ILE A 33 -3.47 -8.00 1.24
CA ILE A 33 -3.98 -9.30 0.83
C ILE A 33 -5.37 -9.08 0.25
N ASN A 34 -5.59 -9.44 -1.01
CA ASN A 34 -6.86 -9.28 -1.72
C ASN A 34 -7.36 -10.63 -2.26
N GLU A 35 -8.63 -10.70 -2.65
CA GLU A 35 -9.25 -11.91 -3.24
C GLU A 35 -8.57 -12.38 -4.54
N SER A 36 -7.98 -11.47 -5.30
CA SER A 36 -7.26 -11.74 -6.54
C SER A 36 -5.84 -12.29 -6.30
N TRP A 37 -5.41 -12.37 -5.04
CA TRP A 37 -4.07 -12.82 -4.61
C TRP A 37 -2.92 -12.10 -5.31
N ASP A 38 -3.16 -10.86 -5.73
CA ASP A 38 -2.21 -10.07 -6.50
C ASP A 38 -1.79 -8.80 -5.76
N ASN A 39 -0.59 -8.32 -6.07
CA ASN A 39 -0.01 -7.14 -5.41
C ASN A 39 -0.17 -5.87 -6.27
N THR A 40 -0.94 -5.90 -7.36
CA THR A 40 -1.00 -4.79 -8.33
C THR A 40 -1.50 -3.50 -7.70
N LYS A 41 -2.56 -3.57 -6.88
CA LYS A 41 -3.10 -2.41 -6.16
C LYS A 41 -2.06 -1.81 -5.23
N GLU A 42 -1.35 -2.65 -4.49
CA GLU A 42 -0.32 -2.23 -3.56
C GLU A 42 0.85 -1.57 -4.28
N ILE A 43 1.36 -2.20 -5.35
CA ILE A 43 2.46 -1.67 -6.17
C ILE A 43 2.08 -0.30 -6.74
N LYS A 44 0.89 -0.16 -7.33
CA LYS A 44 0.40 1.13 -7.85
C LYS A 44 0.33 2.20 -6.76
N CYS A 45 -0.16 1.84 -5.57
CA CYS A 45 -0.22 2.75 -4.43
C CYS A 45 1.19 3.18 -3.99
N ARG A 46 2.13 2.25 -3.86
CA ARG A 46 3.52 2.53 -3.47
C ARG A 46 4.24 3.43 -4.49
N ILE A 47 4.05 3.17 -5.79
CA ILE A 47 4.57 4.04 -6.85
C ILE A 47 3.99 5.44 -6.75
N GLY A 48 2.67 5.56 -6.54
CA GLY A 48 2.01 6.85 -6.33
C GLY A 48 2.61 7.63 -5.17
N LYS A 49 2.77 6.98 -4.01
CA LYS A 49 3.41 7.59 -2.83
C LYS A 49 4.84 8.02 -3.09
N ALA A 50 5.65 7.18 -3.76
CA ALA A 50 7.02 7.52 -4.11
C ALA A 50 7.10 8.75 -5.03
N LYS A 51 6.24 8.81 -6.06
CA LYS A 51 6.14 9.98 -6.95
C LYS A 51 5.75 11.25 -6.20
N SER A 52 4.72 11.18 -5.35
CA SER A 52 4.29 12.32 -4.53
C SER A 52 5.39 12.80 -3.58
N ALA A 53 6.10 11.87 -2.92
CA ALA A 53 7.22 12.22 -2.04
C ALA A 53 8.37 12.87 -2.82
N PHE A 54 8.72 12.33 -3.99
CA PHE A 54 9.75 12.92 -4.85
C PHE A 54 9.39 14.35 -5.29
N LEU A 55 8.14 14.58 -5.72
CA LEU A 55 7.67 15.90 -6.12
C LEU A 55 7.66 16.89 -4.94
N ALA A 56 7.27 16.44 -3.74
CA ALA A 56 7.32 17.25 -2.53
C ALA A 56 8.75 17.66 -2.16
N MET A 57 9.75 16.80 -2.43
CA MET A 57 11.16 17.08 -2.21
C MET A 57 11.84 17.82 -3.37
N SER A 58 11.09 18.23 -4.40
CA SER A 58 11.69 18.87 -5.59
C SER A 58 12.47 20.15 -5.28
N SER A 59 12.14 20.86 -4.20
CA SER A 59 12.88 22.04 -3.74
C SER A 59 14.29 21.72 -3.25
N VAL A 60 14.55 20.49 -2.76
CA VAL A 60 15.89 20.04 -2.36
C VAL A 60 16.79 19.86 -3.58
N PHE A 61 16.23 19.34 -4.68
CA PHE A 61 16.96 19.06 -5.90
C PHE A 61 17.04 20.24 -6.88
N LYS A 62 16.19 21.25 -6.71
CA LYS A 62 16.11 22.42 -7.59
C LYS A 62 16.81 23.67 -7.05
N LYS A 63 17.47 23.64 -5.88
CA LYS A 63 18.28 24.77 -5.45
C LYS A 63 19.39 25.01 -6.48
N PRO A 64 19.41 26.15 -7.19
CA PRO A 64 20.63 26.54 -7.88
C PRO A 64 21.70 26.72 -6.80
N CYS A 65 22.90 26.22 -7.05
CA CYS A 65 24.06 26.54 -6.23
C CYS A 65 24.26 28.06 -6.27
N THR A 66 23.73 28.80 -5.29
CA THR A 66 23.94 30.25 -5.14
C THR A 66 25.11 30.56 -4.21
N GLN A 67 25.97 29.56 -3.94
CA GLN A 67 27.15 29.74 -3.10
C GLN A 67 28.42 29.21 -3.79
N CYS A 68 28.56 29.52 -5.08
CA CYS A 68 29.88 29.78 -5.64
C CYS A 68 30.07 31.30 -5.61
N PHE A 69 30.46 31.81 -4.44
CA PHE A 69 31.13 33.11 -4.33
C PHE A 69 32.45 32.96 -5.09
N CYS A 70 32.46 33.24 -6.39
CA CYS A 70 33.71 33.52 -7.08
C CYS A 70 34.11 34.93 -6.65
N MET A 71 34.94 35.02 -5.61
CA MET A 71 35.86 36.14 -5.47
C MET A 71 36.92 35.96 -6.55
N GLU A 72 36.87 36.81 -7.57
CA GLU A 72 38.00 37.52 -8.19
C GLU A 72 37.47 38.59 -9.16
#